data_AF-A0A3M9MSC8-F1
#
_entry.id   AF-A0A3M9MSC8-F1
#
_cell.length_a   1.000
_cell.length_b   1.000
_cell.length_c   1.000
_cell.angle_alpha   90.00
_cell.angle_beta   90.00
_cell.angle_gamma   90.00
#
_symmetry.space_group_name_H-M   'P 1'
#
loop_
_entity.id
_entity.type
_entity.pdbx_description
1 polymer ?
#
loop_
_entity_poly.entity_id
_entity_poly.type
_entity_poly.pdbx_seq_one_letter_code
_entity_poly.pdbx_strand_id
1 'polypeptide(L)'
;MMLEIYQLLNNPSPLSLHRILEDRRDAMGLNNFQMAKILGVDKSTLNRQMEKLGNGNVNSVDFFLILKLCQFLGIRIEDASKLFVASLPPDNIKELEMARKANYIMSNFDVKGLKDQGFIDTATDFERIEERILKFFGLSSIFHYGTEVGAVAFSRTKSTSHDKMREFWVRSAIFQFEKIDNPNEYNPDTLLSLIPKMAPYTRYVEKGFHHVIQALYNIGVTVIVQSYLAKTQVRGGTFVVKGKPCIVITDFNKSYPHLWFALMHELYHVYYDFEQLKSLKYHLTGEAQSDLYLFREDYADMFGWEMLFPKEKRKYIKHMIKSEAYVHAYAKENMVHHGIIYASYCEERLSEDSKNEFGFYRPMFGSSEKALQYVKCQPWNKDSLLEEIEKIKKSFVVQ
;
A
#
# COMPACT_ATOMS: atom_id res chain seq x y z
N MET A 1 -19.94 21.33 1.71
CA MET A 1 -21.07 20.83 2.53
C MET A 1 -20.66 19.73 3.52
N MET A 2 -20.50 18.44 3.14
CA MET A 2 -20.17 17.38 4.12
C MET A 2 -18.87 17.63 4.89
N LEU A 3 -17.81 18.09 4.21
CA LEU A 3 -16.54 18.43 4.86
C LEU A 3 -16.67 19.54 5.92
N GLU A 4 -17.49 20.57 5.65
CA GLU A 4 -17.77 21.66 6.59
C GLU A 4 -18.65 21.20 7.75
N ILE A 5 -19.61 20.31 7.49
CA ILE A 5 -20.43 19.66 8.52
C ILE A 5 -19.52 18.86 9.48
N TYR A 6 -18.54 18.14 8.93
CA TYR A 6 -17.57 17.39 9.72
C TYR A 6 -16.58 18.26 10.50
N GLN A 7 -16.21 19.44 9.99
CA GLN A 7 -15.38 20.40 10.74
C GLN A 7 -16.12 20.96 11.97
N LEU A 8 -17.44 21.09 11.89
CA LEU A 8 -18.28 21.58 12.99
C LEU A 8 -18.43 20.58 14.13
N LEU A 9 -18.28 19.28 13.87
CA LEU A 9 -18.30 18.23 14.90
C LEU A 9 -17.15 18.34 15.92
N ASN A 10 -16.09 19.08 15.59
CA ASN A 10 -14.93 19.30 16.47
C ASN A 10 -15.05 20.56 17.36
N ASN A 11 -16.19 21.27 17.34
CA ASN A 11 -16.34 22.56 18.03
C ASN A 11 -17.20 22.44 19.31
N PRO A 12 -16.74 22.87 20.51
CA PRO A 12 -17.33 22.42 21.78
C PRO A 12 -18.66 23.06 22.20
N SER A 13 -19.16 24.09 21.50
CA SER A 13 -20.46 24.69 21.85
C SER A 13 -21.06 25.51 20.70
N PRO A 14 -22.01 24.98 19.94
CA PRO A 14 -22.75 25.71 18.93
C PRO A 14 -24.16 26.09 19.41
N LEU A 15 -24.70 27.21 18.91
CA LEU A 15 -26.14 27.50 19.02
C LEU A 15 -26.93 26.31 18.45
N SER A 16 -27.90 25.80 19.20
CA SER A 16 -28.79 24.75 18.70
C SER A 16 -29.88 25.35 17.80
N LEU A 17 -30.32 24.59 16.80
CA LEU A 17 -31.44 24.97 15.93
C LEU A 17 -32.71 25.27 16.75
N HIS A 18 -32.88 24.57 17.87
CA HIS A 18 -33.94 24.80 18.84
C HIS A 18 -33.93 26.24 19.38
N ARG A 19 -32.78 26.74 19.83
CA ARG A 19 -32.66 28.09 20.41
C ARG A 19 -32.94 29.19 19.38
N ILE A 20 -32.44 29.03 18.15
CA ILE A 20 -32.69 29.98 17.05
C ILE A 20 -34.18 30.05 16.70
N LEU A 21 -34.88 28.91 16.77
CA LEU A 21 -36.33 28.86 16.57
C LEU A 21 -37.09 29.61 17.67
N GLU A 22 -36.69 29.45 18.92
CA GLU A 22 -37.29 30.18 20.04
C GLU A 22 -37.04 31.69 19.94
N ASP A 23 -35.80 32.09 19.65
CA ASP A 23 -35.43 33.50 19.48
C ASP A 23 -36.23 34.15 18.34
N ARG A 24 -36.41 33.45 17.22
CA ARG A 24 -37.20 33.93 16.07
C ARG A 24 -38.68 34.03 16.40
N ARG A 25 -39.23 33.04 17.11
CA ARG A 25 -40.63 33.04 17.57
C ARG A 25 -40.89 34.24 18.47
N ASP A 26 -40.00 34.49 19.43
CA ASP A 26 -40.14 35.54 20.43
C ASP A 26 -39.96 36.93 19.81
N ALA A 27 -39.01 37.09 18.89
CA ALA A 27 -38.82 38.33 18.13
C ALA A 27 -40.05 38.71 17.27
N MET A 28 -40.82 37.72 16.82
CA MET A 28 -42.07 37.93 16.08
C MET A 28 -43.30 38.03 17.00
N GLY A 29 -43.14 37.91 18.32
CA GLY A 29 -44.24 37.96 19.30
C GLY A 29 -45.24 36.82 19.15
N LEU A 30 -44.81 35.66 18.62
CA LEU A 30 -45.67 34.52 18.33
C LEU A 30 -45.72 33.53 19.50
N ASN A 31 -46.85 32.86 19.69
CA ASN A 31 -46.92 31.66 20.53
C ASN A 31 -46.78 30.37 19.70
N ASN A 32 -46.51 29.22 20.33
CA ASN A 32 -46.32 27.94 19.63
C ASN A 32 -47.52 27.53 18.76
N PHE A 33 -48.76 27.96 19.10
CA PHE A 33 -49.94 27.67 18.29
C PHE A 33 -49.94 28.49 16.98
N GLN A 34 -49.61 29.78 17.07
CA GLN A 34 -49.49 30.66 15.91
C GLN A 34 -48.34 30.21 14.99
N MET A 35 -47.20 29.82 15.58
CA MET A 35 -46.08 29.26 14.85
C MET A 35 -46.47 27.95 14.14
N ALA A 36 -47.19 27.05 14.80
CA ALA A 36 -47.67 25.81 14.19
C ALA A 36 -48.59 26.06 12.99
N LYS A 37 -49.48 27.06 13.09
CA LYS A 37 -50.34 27.51 11.98
C LYS A 37 -49.52 28.05 10.80
N ILE A 38 -48.51 28.87 11.04
CA ILE A 38 -47.63 29.42 10.00
C ILE A 38 -46.88 28.29 9.27
N LEU A 39 -46.40 27.30 10.02
CA LEU A 39 -45.70 26.14 9.47
C LEU A 39 -46.66 25.10 8.85
N GLY A 40 -47.98 25.28 8.97
CA GLY A 40 -48.99 24.34 8.48
C GLY A 40 -48.83 22.95 9.08
N VAL A 41 -48.58 22.87 10.38
CA VAL A 41 -48.50 21.62 11.16
C VAL A 41 -49.36 21.71 12.41
N ASP A 42 -49.74 20.57 12.99
CA ASP A 42 -50.45 20.58 14.26
C ASP A 42 -49.51 20.97 15.42
N LYS A 43 -50.06 21.62 16.45
CA LYS A 43 -49.32 22.11 17.62
C LYS A 43 -48.58 20.97 18.35
N SER A 44 -49.17 19.78 18.42
CA SER A 44 -48.57 18.64 19.11
C SER A 44 -47.35 18.10 18.36
N THR A 45 -47.39 18.07 17.03
CA THR A 45 -46.27 17.72 16.17
C THR A 45 -45.18 18.77 16.21
N LEU A 46 -45.51 20.07 16.19
CA LEU A 46 -44.50 21.12 16.35
C LEU A 46 -43.77 20.98 17.69
N ASN A 47 -44.50 20.84 18.80
CA ASN A 47 -43.89 20.68 20.13
C ASN A 47 -43.01 19.43 20.23
N ARG A 48 -43.51 18.28 19.75
CA ARG A 48 -42.75 17.01 19.72
C ARG A 48 -41.47 17.13 18.91
N GLN A 49 -41.51 17.86 17.79
CA GLN A 49 -40.34 18.06 16.94
C GLN A 49 -39.37 19.07 17.54
N MET A 50 -39.86 20.13 18.18
CA MET A 50 -39.01 21.06 18.94
C MET A 50 -38.28 20.36 20.08
N GLU A 51 -38.96 19.48 20.81
CA GLU A 51 -38.35 18.67 21.87
C GLU A 51 -37.29 17.71 21.30
N LYS A 52 -37.57 17.05 20.17
CA LYS A 52 -36.58 16.20 19.48
C LYS A 52 -35.37 16.97 18.96
N LEU A 53 -35.57 18.18 18.43
CA LEU A 53 -34.50 19.08 18.00
C LEU A 53 -33.68 19.61 19.17
N GLY A 54 -34.31 19.84 20.33
CA GLY A 54 -33.63 20.24 21.56
C GLY A 54 -32.84 19.10 22.22
N ASN A 55 -33.37 17.87 22.14
CA ASN A 55 -32.77 16.66 22.72
C ASN A 55 -31.89 15.87 21.72
N GLY A 56 -31.78 16.33 20.47
CA GLY A 56 -30.94 15.73 19.42
C GLY A 56 -31.38 14.34 18.93
N ASN A 57 -32.66 13.98 19.04
CA ASN A 57 -33.14 12.63 18.71
C ASN A 57 -33.36 12.45 17.19
N VAL A 58 -32.48 11.66 16.56
CA VAL A 58 -32.26 11.59 15.09
C VAL A 58 -33.33 10.78 14.33
N ASN A 59 -34.02 9.85 15.00
CA ASN A 59 -34.77 8.80 14.31
C ASN A 59 -36.09 9.21 13.61
N SER A 60 -36.49 10.50 13.62
CA SER A 60 -37.78 10.91 13.02
C SER A 60 -37.99 12.42 12.86
N VAL A 61 -36.97 13.17 12.44
CA VAL A 61 -37.20 14.55 11.99
C VAL A 61 -37.69 14.52 10.55
N ASP A 62 -38.92 15.01 10.32
CA ASP A 62 -39.50 15.10 8.99
C ASP A 62 -38.72 16.13 8.15
N PHE A 63 -38.09 15.68 7.07
CA PHE A 63 -37.32 16.55 6.18
C PHE A 63 -38.18 17.70 5.62
N PHE A 64 -39.47 17.46 5.39
CA PHE A 64 -40.38 18.51 4.93
C PHE A 64 -40.61 19.59 6.00
N LEU A 65 -40.61 19.21 7.28
CA LEU A 65 -40.65 20.16 8.38
C LEU A 65 -39.34 20.96 8.46
N ILE A 66 -38.18 20.33 8.26
CA ILE A 66 -36.88 21.05 8.20
C ILE A 66 -36.91 22.13 7.11
N LEU A 67 -37.43 21.82 5.92
CA LEU A 67 -37.58 22.80 4.83
C LEU A 67 -38.46 23.98 5.23
N LYS A 68 -39.61 23.71 5.88
CA LYS A 68 -40.51 24.75 6.39
C LYS A 68 -39.86 25.61 7.48
N LEU A 69 -39.08 25.00 8.37
CA LEU A 69 -38.33 25.72 9.40
C LEU A 69 -37.23 26.59 8.78
N CYS A 70 -36.52 26.12 7.77
CA CYS A 70 -35.55 26.92 7.02
C CYS A 70 -36.19 28.16 6.42
N GLN A 71 -37.36 27.99 5.78
CA GLN A 71 -38.12 29.09 5.21
C GLN A 71 -38.61 30.08 6.27
N PHE A 72 -39.09 29.59 7.42
CA PHE A 72 -39.53 30.41 8.54
C PHE A 72 -38.38 31.22 9.17
N LEU A 73 -37.23 30.58 9.36
CA LEU A 73 -36.02 31.19 9.90
C LEU A 73 -35.31 32.11 8.89
N GLY A 74 -35.57 31.96 7.60
CA GLY A 74 -34.85 32.67 6.54
C GLY A 74 -33.40 32.19 6.37
N ILE A 75 -33.10 30.95 6.74
CA ILE A 75 -31.76 30.34 6.63
C ILE A 75 -31.72 29.32 5.50
N ARG A 76 -30.53 29.08 4.92
CA ARG A 76 -30.34 28.04 3.92
C ARG A 76 -30.35 26.66 4.58
N ILE A 77 -30.75 25.65 3.82
CA ILE A 77 -30.76 24.24 4.26
C ILE A 77 -29.36 23.80 4.72
N GLU A 78 -28.31 24.28 4.05
CA GLU A 78 -26.92 24.02 4.41
C GLU A 78 -26.59 24.51 5.83
N ASP A 79 -27.04 25.72 6.18
CA ASP A 79 -26.80 26.34 7.49
C ASP A 79 -27.64 25.64 8.57
N ALA A 80 -28.88 25.26 8.26
CA ALA A 80 -29.72 24.46 9.15
C ALA A 80 -29.14 23.06 9.43
N SER A 81 -28.57 22.43 8.40
CA SER A 81 -27.92 21.11 8.52
C SER A 81 -26.70 21.18 9.42
N LYS A 82 -25.89 22.23 9.29
CA LYS A 82 -24.74 22.52 10.16
C LYS A 82 -25.15 22.67 11.62
N LEU A 83 -26.18 23.48 11.90
CA LEU A 83 -26.71 23.70 13.24
C LEU A 83 -27.31 22.42 13.85
N PHE A 84 -28.02 21.64 13.03
CA PHE A 84 -28.62 20.37 13.47
C PHE A 84 -27.54 19.36 13.86
N VAL A 85 -26.55 19.14 13.01
CA VAL A 85 -25.44 18.22 13.29
C VAL A 85 -24.66 18.63 14.53
N ALA A 86 -24.48 19.93 14.74
CA ALA A 86 -23.78 20.44 15.90
C ALA A 86 -24.58 20.31 17.23
N SER A 87 -25.90 20.11 17.14
CA SER A 87 -26.79 19.85 18.29
C SER A 87 -27.01 18.37 18.60
N LEU A 88 -26.38 17.47 17.84
CA LEU A 88 -26.52 16.03 18.06
C LEU A 88 -25.85 15.57 19.36
N PRO A 89 -26.39 14.54 20.05
CA PRO A 89 -25.73 13.94 21.19
C PRO A 89 -24.38 13.33 20.78
N PRO A 90 -23.41 13.24 21.70
CA PRO A 90 -22.08 12.66 21.42
C PRO A 90 -22.13 11.27 20.78
N ASP A 91 -23.11 10.44 21.16
CA ASP A 91 -23.28 9.09 20.61
C ASP A 91 -23.67 9.11 19.13
N ASN A 92 -24.58 10.00 18.71
CA ASN A 92 -24.96 10.16 17.31
C ASN A 92 -23.84 10.77 16.47
N ILE A 93 -23.05 11.67 17.04
CA ILE A 93 -21.84 12.21 16.41
C ILE A 93 -20.84 11.07 16.17
N LYS A 94 -20.65 10.20 17.17
CA LYS A 94 -19.77 9.03 17.07
C LYS A 94 -20.23 8.08 15.96
N GLU A 95 -21.52 7.76 15.88
CA GLU A 95 -22.08 6.93 14.80
C GLU A 95 -21.83 7.54 13.41
N LEU A 96 -22.00 8.85 13.27
CA LEU A 96 -21.78 9.55 12.01
C LEU A 96 -20.30 9.54 11.59
N GLU A 97 -19.38 9.74 12.53
CA GLU A 97 -17.94 9.65 12.30
C GLU A 97 -17.51 8.20 11.98
N MET A 98 -18.07 7.20 12.65
CA MET A 98 -17.85 5.78 12.32
C MET A 98 -18.27 5.48 10.87
N ALA A 99 -19.46 5.93 10.46
CA ALA A 99 -19.94 5.74 9.09
C ALA A 99 -19.03 6.44 8.06
N ARG A 100 -18.52 7.63 8.39
CA ARG A 100 -17.58 8.36 7.55
C ARG A 100 -16.26 7.61 7.37
N LYS A 101 -15.67 7.15 8.49
CA LYS A 101 -14.42 6.36 8.49
C LYS A 101 -14.58 5.05 7.74
N ALA A 102 -15.67 4.32 7.97
CA ALA A 102 -16.00 3.09 7.26
C ALA A 102 -16.11 3.32 5.73
N ASN A 103 -16.80 4.38 5.31
CA ASN A 103 -16.90 4.74 3.89
C ASN A 103 -15.53 5.09 3.29
N TYR A 104 -14.68 5.80 4.02
CA TYR A 104 -13.32 6.09 3.58
C TYR A 104 -12.50 4.81 3.43
N ILE A 105 -12.57 3.90 4.42
CA ILE A 105 -11.88 2.60 4.36
C ILE A 105 -12.33 1.81 3.14
N MET A 106 -13.64 1.65 2.93
CA MET A 106 -14.18 0.92 1.79
C MET A 106 -13.83 1.55 0.45
N SER A 107 -13.66 2.87 0.41
CA SER A 107 -13.29 3.59 -0.81
C SER A 107 -11.81 3.43 -1.16
N ASN A 108 -10.92 3.30 -0.17
CA ASN A 108 -9.47 3.30 -0.38
C ASN A 108 -8.80 1.92 -0.25
N PHE A 109 -9.41 0.96 0.43
CA PHE A 109 -8.80 -0.34 0.73
C PHE A 109 -9.66 -1.50 0.24
N ASP A 110 -9.03 -2.58 -0.25
CA ASP A 110 -9.71 -3.86 -0.45
C ASP A 110 -9.73 -4.63 0.87
N VAL A 111 -10.73 -4.34 1.71
CA VAL A 111 -10.90 -4.97 3.03
C VAL A 111 -10.91 -6.49 2.94
N LYS A 112 -11.53 -7.07 1.92
CA LYS A 112 -11.53 -8.52 1.74
C LYS A 112 -10.13 -9.03 1.44
N GLY A 113 -9.43 -8.40 0.48
CA GLY A 113 -8.06 -8.74 0.13
C GLY A 113 -7.09 -8.62 1.32
N LEU A 114 -7.18 -7.55 2.11
CA LEU A 114 -6.37 -7.35 3.30
C LEU A 114 -6.63 -8.42 4.36
N LYS A 115 -7.89 -8.84 4.54
CA LYS A 115 -8.23 -9.95 5.45
C LYS A 115 -7.69 -11.29 4.95
N ASP A 116 -7.85 -11.59 3.67
CA ASP A 116 -7.36 -12.83 3.06
C ASP A 116 -5.82 -12.93 3.14
N GLN A 117 -5.11 -11.79 3.25
CA GLN A 117 -3.67 -11.71 3.47
C GLN A 117 -3.24 -11.65 4.94
N GLY A 118 -4.20 -11.69 5.88
CA GLY A 118 -3.93 -11.67 7.32
C GLY A 118 -3.48 -10.30 7.86
N PHE A 119 -3.58 -9.22 7.06
CA PHE A 119 -3.24 -7.87 7.53
C PHE A 119 -4.23 -7.35 8.57
N ILE A 120 -5.51 -7.66 8.34
CA ILE A 120 -6.64 -7.47 9.26
C ILE A 120 -7.30 -8.82 9.52
N ASP A 121 -7.97 -8.98 10.65
CA ASP A 121 -8.64 -10.23 11.02
C ASP A 121 -10.17 -10.18 10.87
N THR A 122 -10.71 -8.99 10.61
CA THR A 122 -12.13 -8.72 10.43
C THR A 122 -12.38 -7.97 9.12
N ALA A 123 -13.59 -8.11 8.57
CA ALA A 123 -14.03 -7.39 7.37
C ALA A 123 -15.24 -6.47 7.65
N THR A 124 -15.69 -6.41 8.89
CA THR A 124 -16.94 -5.74 9.28
C THR A 124 -16.76 -4.79 10.46
N ASP A 125 -15.73 -4.99 11.27
CA ASP A 125 -15.40 -4.12 12.40
C ASP A 125 -14.41 -3.03 11.93
N PHE A 126 -14.97 -1.88 11.54
CA PHE A 126 -14.23 -0.78 10.94
C PHE A 126 -13.37 0.00 11.94
N GLU A 127 -13.69 -0.01 13.23
CA GLU A 127 -12.83 0.59 14.26
C GLU A 127 -11.52 -0.19 14.34
N ARG A 128 -11.60 -1.51 14.42
CA ARG A 128 -10.41 -2.36 14.46
C ARG A 128 -9.58 -2.29 13.18
N ILE A 129 -10.24 -2.19 12.03
CA ILE A 129 -9.56 -1.99 10.74
C ILE A 129 -8.83 -0.64 10.72
N GLU A 130 -9.49 0.43 11.16
CA GLU A 130 -8.89 1.75 11.28
C GLU A 130 -7.65 1.70 12.19
N GLU A 131 -7.79 1.22 13.42
CA GLU A 131 -6.70 1.12 14.39
C GLU A 131 -5.49 0.37 13.82
N ARG A 132 -5.74 -0.74 13.12
CA ARG A 132 -4.69 -1.53 12.48
C ARG A 132 -3.94 -0.71 11.42
N ILE A 133 -4.64 0.02 10.56
CA ILE A 133 -4.04 0.85 9.50
C ILE A 133 -3.27 2.04 10.10
N LEU A 134 -3.86 2.72 11.09
CA LEU A 134 -3.23 3.85 11.78
C LEU A 134 -1.93 3.42 12.47
N LYS A 135 -1.98 2.32 13.23
CA LYS A 135 -0.80 1.77 13.92
C LYS A 135 0.28 1.33 12.93
N PHE A 136 -0.13 0.73 11.82
CA PHE A 136 0.79 0.24 10.79
C PHE A 136 1.61 1.38 10.17
N PHE A 137 0.96 2.47 9.76
CA PHE A 137 1.63 3.62 9.12
C PHE A 137 2.05 4.73 10.11
N GLY A 138 1.63 4.65 11.38
CA GLY A 138 1.86 5.72 12.36
C GLY A 138 1.05 6.99 12.08
N LEU A 139 -0.17 6.84 11.56
CA LEU A 139 -1.05 7.97 11.21
C LEU A 139 -1.89 8.43 12.41
N SER A 140 -2.11 9.74 12.54
CA SER A 140 -3.04 10.29 13.54
C SER A 140 -4.51 10.20 13.11
N SER A 141 -4.78 10.03 11.81
CA SER A 141 -6.13 9.93 11.26
C SER A 141 -6.14 9.13 9.97
N ILE A 142 -7.20 8.35 9.73
CA ILE A 142 -7.30 7.51 8.54
C ILE A 142 -7.39 8.36 7.27
N PHE A 143 -7.94 9.57 7.39
CA PHE A 143 -8.07 10.52 6.30
C PHE A 143 -6.72 11.06 5.82
N HIS A 144 -5.66 10.91 6.61
CA HIS A 144 -4.29 11.32 6.23
C HIS A 144 -3.59 10.27 5.35
N TYR A 145 -4.17 9.08 5.17
CA TYR A 145 -3.58 8.02 4.34
C TYR A 145 -3.26 8.51 2.91
N GLY A 146 -4.19 9.25 2.30
CA GLY A 146 -4.01 9.75 0.93
C GLY A 146 -2.86 10.75 0.77
N THR A 147 -2.54 11.51 1.84
CA THR A 147 -1.58 12.63 1.83
C THR A 147 -0.23 12.29 2.45
N GLU A 148 -0.20 11.43 3.48
CA GLU A 148 1.00 11.11 4.26
C GLU A 148 1.63 9.77 3.88
N VAL A 149 0.91 8.88 3.18
CA VAL A 149 1.43 7.56 2.79
C VAL A 149 1.63 7.50 1.28
N GLY A 150 2.89 7.67 0.84
CA GLY A 150 3.28 7.50 -0.55
C GLY A 150 2.45 8.35 -1.50
N ALA A 151 2.50 9.68 -1.32
CA ALA A 151 1.76 10.69 -2.09
C ALA A 151 2.25 10.78 -3.55
N VAL A 152 2.09 9.70 -4.30
CA VAL A 152 2.17 9.71 -5.75
C VAL A 152 0.76 10.03 -6.25
N ALA A 153 0.68 10.87 -7.29
CA ALA A 153 -0.59 11.34 -7.86
C ALA A 153 -1.35 10.17 -8.52
N PHE A 154 -1.98 9.32 -7.72
CA PHE A 154 -2.90 8.27 -8.15
C PHE A 154 -4.25 8.89 -8.49
N SER A 155 -4.28 9.66 -9.58
CA SER A 155 -5.54 10.16 -10.13
C SER A 155 -6.20 9.04 -10.94
N ARG A 156 -7.11 8.28 -10.30
CA ARG A 156 -8.07 7.44 -11.02
C ARG A 156 -9.46 7.55 -10.40
N THR A 157 -10.44 7.86 -11.23
CA THR A 157 -11.84 8.18 -10.84
C THR A 157 -12.69 6.95 -10.50
N LYS A 158 -12.20 5.72 -10.71
CA LYS A 158 -12.78 4.46 -10.20
C LYS A 158 -11.68 3.40 -10.02
N SER A 159 -11.45 2.91 -8.80
CA SER A 159 -10.47 1.85 -8.50
C SER A 159 -11.15 0.49 -8.31
N THR A 160 -10.63 -0.54 -8.96
CA THR A 160 -11.04 -1.94 -8.70
C THR A 160 -10.42 -2.45 -7.38
N SER A 161 -10.87 -3.60 -6.87
CA SER A 161 -10.23 -4.23 -5.70
C SER A 161 -8.75 -4.56 -5.95
N HIS A 162 -8.42 -5.00 -7.16
CA HIS A 162 -7.04 -5.22 -7.60
C HIS A 162 -6.22 -3.91 -7.54
N ASP A 163 -6.78 -2.81 -8.05
CA ASP A 163 -6.12 -1.50 -7.99
C ASP A 163 -5.85 -1.05 -6.55
N LYS A 164 -6.79 -1.27 -5.63
CA LYS A 164 -6.64 -0.90 -4.20
C LYS A 164 -5.55 -1.72 -3.51
N MET A 165 -5.48 -3.03 -3.76
CA MET A 165 -4.40 -3.88 -3.21
C MET A 165 -3.03 -3.46 -3.76
N ARG A 166 -2.93 -3.20 -5.06
CA ARG A 166 -1.70 -2.70 -5.69
C ARG A 166 -1.29 -1.34 -5.13
N GLU A 167 -2.23 -0.40 -5.04
CA GLU A 167 -1.97 0.93 -4.50
C GLU A 167 -1.49 0.85 -3.05
N PHE A 168 -2.12 0.00 -2.23
CA PHE A 168 -1.68 -0.24 -0.85
C PHE A 168 -0.25 -0.81 -0.79
N TRP A 169 0.10 -1.76 -1.66
CA TRP A 169 1.46 -2.32 -1.75
C TRP A 169 2.49 -1.26 -2.12
N VAL A 170 2.20 -0.47 -3.16
CA VAL A 170 3.07 0.60 -3.67
C VAL A 170 3.24 1.72 -2.63
N ARG A 171 2.15 2.20 -2.03
CA ARG A 171 2.21 3.23 -0.99
C ARG A 171 3.00 2.75 0.23
N SER A 172 2.86 1.49 0.62
CA SER A 172 3.66 0.89 1.70
C SER A 172 5.15 0.84 1.38
N ALA A 173 5.52 0.53 0.13
CA ALA A 173 6.90 0.53 -0.30
C ALA A 173 7.50 1.95 -0.28
N ILE A 174 6.79 2.93 -0.87
CA ILE A 174 7.23 4.33 -0.90
C ILE A 174 7.40 4.87 0.52
N PHE A 175 6.43 4.63 1.40
CA PHE A 175 6.52 5.04 2.79
C PHE A 175 7.76 4.46 3.49
N GLN A 176 8.08 3.17 3.26
CA GLN A 176 9.32 2.57 3.78
C GLN A 176 10.55 3.28 3.26
N PHE A 177 10.65 3.52 1.95
CA PHE A 177 11.81 4.21 1.37
C PHE A 177 11.96 5.64 1.89
N GLU A 178 10.87 6.40 2.02
CA GLU A 178 10.88 7.76 2.56
C GLU A 178 11.38 7.82 4.00
N LYS A 179 11.05 6.79 4.80
CA LYS A 179 11.47 6.69 6.20
C LYS A 179 12.85 6.06 6.38
N ILE A 180 13.27 5.14 5.51
CA ILE A 180 14.63 4.60 5.47
C ILE A 180 15.61 5.72 5.14
N ASP A 181 15.24 6.58 4.19
CA ASP A 181 15.95 7.80 3.80
C ASP A 181 17.46 7.58 3.64
N ASN A 182 17.83 6.69 2.71
CA ASN A 182 19.22 6.30 2.48
C ASN A 182 20.09 7.55 2.30
N PRO A 183 21.09 7.80 3.17
CA PRO A 183 21.90 9.02 3.13
C PRO A 183 22.91 9.00 1.98
N ASN A 184 23.30 7.82 1.47
CA ASN A 184 24.33 7.67 0.45
C ASN A 184 23.86 8.16 -0.91
N GLU A 185 24.75 8.77 -1.68
CA GLU A 185 24.45 9.22 -3.05
C GLU A 185 24.44 8.06 -4.04
N TYR A 186 23.55 8.14 -5.04
CA TYR A 186 23.49 7.13 -6.08
C TYR A 186 24.62 7.33 -7.10
N ASN A 187 25.42 6.29 -7.33
CA ASN A 187 26.50 6.29 -8.31
C ASN A 187 26.33 5.16 -9.36
N PRO A 188 25.97 5.48 -10.62
CA PRO A 188 25.69 4.48 -11.66
C PRO A 188 26.94 3.71 -12.11
N ASP A 189 28.12 4.36 -12.15
CA ASP A 189 29.37 3.69 -12.54
C ASP A 189 29.80 2.66 -11.51
N THR A 190 29.64 2.99 -10.22
CA THR A 190 29.93 2.07 -9.12
C THR A 190 28.95 0.91 -9.15
N LEU A 191 27.66 1.17 -9.42
CA LEU A 191 26.66 0.12 -9.61
C LEU A 191 27.07 -0.85 -10.71
N LEU A 192 27.44 -0.35 -11.89
CA LEU A 192 27.88 -1.19 -13.01
C LEU A 192 29.09 -2.07 -12.63
N SER A 193 30.02 -1.53 -11.85
CA SER A 193 31.19 -2.29 -11.37
C SER A 193 30.87 -3.34 -10.30
N LEU A 194 29.72 -3.19 -9.62
CA LEU A 194 29.29 -4.05 -8.51
C LEU A 194 28.48 -5.25 -9.00
N ILE A 195 27.59 -5.07 -9.99
CA ILE A 195 26.68 -6.12 -10.49
C ILE A 195 27.41 -7.43 -10.81
N PRO A 196 28.52 -7.46 -11.59
CA PRO A 196 29.22 -8.71 -11.92
C PRO A 196 29.81 -9.44 -10.71
N LYS A 197 30.01 -8.75 -9.58
CA LYS A 197 30.59 -9.29 -8.34
C LYS A 197 29.55 -9.93 -7.43
N MET A 198 28.26 -9.81 -7.73
CA MET A 198 27.18 -10.29 -6.87
C MET A 198 26.91 -11.79 -7.00
N ALA A 199 27.03 -12.37 -8.20
CA ALA A 199 26.72 -13.80 -8.44
C ALA A 199 27.47 -14.77 -7.49
N PRO A 200 28.76 -14.55 -7.15
CA PRO A 200 29.45 -15.35 -6.13
C PRO A 200 28.79 -15.42 -4.75
N TYR A 201 28.04 -14.38 -4.37
CA TYR A 201 27.37 -14.29 -3.08
C TYR A 201 26.16 -15.22 -2.98
N THR A 202 25.62 -15.70 -4.11
CA THR A 202 24.52 -16.68 -4.14
C THR A 202 24.86 -17.96 -3.37
N ARG A 203 26.15 -18.31 -3.22
CA ARG A 203 26.59 -19.49 -2.44
C ARG A 203 26.38 -19.34 -0.93
N TYR A 204 26.34 -18.11 -0.41
CA TYR A 204 26.15 -17.84 1.01
C TYR A 204 24.66 -17.69 1.30
N VAL A 205 23.94 -18.82 1.39
CA VAL A 205 22.47 -18.84 1.47
C VAL A 205 21.91 -17.96 2.59
N GLU A 206 22.57 -17.86 3.74
CA GLU A 206 22.06 -17.09 4.89
C GLU A 206 22.39 -15.59 4.85
N LYS A 207 23.58 -15.21 4.37
CA LYS A 207 24.09 -13.83 4.48
C LYS A 207 24.40 -13.16 3.14
N GLY A 208 24.52 -13.92 2.06
CA GLY A 208 24.95 -13.41 0.76
C GLY A 208 24.02 -12.33 0.21
N PHE A 209 22.71 -12.58 0.28
CA PHE A 209 21.70 -11.63 -0.16
C PHE A 209 21.72 -10.34 0.66
N HIS A 210 21.86 -10.48 1.99
CA HIS A 210 21.99 -9.34 2.90
C HIS A 210 23.23 -8.49 2.59
N HIS A 211 24.40 -9.10 2.39
CA HIS A 211 25.63 -8.38 2.05
C HIS A 211 25.51 -7.61 0.72
N VAL A 212 24.85 -8.19 -0.28
CA VAL A 212 24.61 -7.50 -1.56
C VAL A 212 23.70 -6.30 -1.37
N ILE A 213 22.63 -6.43 -0.56
CA ILE A 213 21.76 -5.31 -0.23
C ILE A 213 22.52 -4.20 0.53
N GLN A 214 23.40 -4.55 1.48
CA GLN A 214 24.25 -3.56 2.16
C GLN A 214 25.18 -2.83 1.18
N ALA A 215 25.80 -3.57 0.25
CA ALA A 215 26.65 -2.97 -0.77
C ALA A 215 25.88 -2.01 -1.68
N LEU A 216 24.65 -2.38 -2.07
CA LEU A 216 23.72 -1.51 -2.82
C LEU A 216 23.34 -0.27 -2.02
N TYR A 217 23.02 -0.42 -0.73
CA TYR A 217 22.67 0.70 0.15
C TYR A 217 23.79 1.73 0.23
N ASN A 218 25.05 1.28 0.35
CA ASN A 218 26.23 2.14 0.42
C ASN A 218 26.51 2.94 -0.87
N ILE A 219 25.92 2.53 -2.00
CA ILE A 219 26.02 3.25 -3.27
C ILE A 219 24.70 3.95 -3.66
N GLY A 220 23.83 4.18 -2.68
CA GLY A 220 22.59 4.94 -2.85
C GLY A 220 21.40 4.17 -3.44
N VAL A 221 21.48 2.84 -3.54
CA VAL A 221 20.35 1.97 -3.98
C VAL A 221 19.72 1.29 -2.76
N THR A 222 18.45 1.58 -2.48
CA THR A 222 17.76 0.99 -1.31
C THR A 222 16.96 -0.22 -1.73
N VAL A 223 17.23 -1.40 -1.15
CA VAL A 223 16.45 -2.62 -1.42
C VAL A 223 15.68 -3.04 -0.18
N ILE A 224 14.37 -3.29 -0.33
CA ILE A 224 13.54 -3.91 0.70
C ILE A 224 12.90 -5.18 0.16
N VAL A 225 12.56 -6.09 1.06
CA VAL A 225 11.76 -7.27 0.73
C VAL A 225 10.40 -7.14 1.39
N GLN A 226 9.35 -7.12 0.58
CA GLN A 226 7.96 -6.99 1.02
C GLN A 226 7.18 -8.22 0.59
N SER A 227 6.41 -8.81 1.51
CA SER A 227 5.59 -9.96 1.14
C SER A 227 4.60 -9.59 0.04
N TYR A 228 4.43 -10.51 -0.90
CA TYR A 228 3.47 -10.45 -1.97
C TYR A 228 2.02 -10.29 -1.44
N LEU A 229 1.18 -9.50 -2.13
CA LEU A 229 -0.26 -9.42 -1.86
C LEU A 229 -1.02 -10.22 -2.92
N ALA A 230 -1.82 -11.19 -2.47
CA ALA A 230 -2.63 -12.04 -3.33
C ALA A 230 -3.43 -11.26 -4.36
N LYS A 231 -3.47 -11.83 -5.58
CA LYS A 231 -4.07 -11.32 -6.83
C LYS A 231 -3.17 -10.42 -7.69
N THR A 232 -1.99 -10.02 -7.23
CA THR A 232 -0.98 -9.39 -8.10
C THR A 232 -0.11 -10.47 -8.77
N GLN A 233 0.68 -10.21 -9.80
CA GLN A 233 1.73 -11.16 -10.26
C GLN A 233 3.12 -10.54 -10.14
N VAL A 234 3.21 -9.52 -9.29
CA VAL A 234 4.38 -8.67 -9.12
C VAL A 234 5.53 -9.51 -8.54
N ARG A 235 6.64 -9.60 -9.29
CA ARG A 235 7.87 -10.25 -8.83
C ARG A 235 8.77 -9.27 -8.08
N GLY A 236 8.75 -8.01 -8.48
CA GLY A 236 9.45 -6.90 -7.86
C GLY A 236 8.95 -5.57 -8.42
N GLY A 237 9.57 -4.48 -7.97
CA GLY A 237 9.37 -3.18 -8.57
C GLY A 237 10.50 -2.22 -8.27
N THR A 238 10.76 -1.35 -9.25
CA THR A 238 11.77 -0.30 -9.16
C THR A 238 11.07 1.06 -9.00
N PHE A 239 11.54 1.84 -8.04
CA PHE A 239 10.96 3.10 -7.58
C PHE A 239 12.02 4.21 -7.60
N VAL A 240 11.56 5.44 -7.77
CA VAL A 240 12.36 6.65 -7.58
C VAL A 240 11.77 7.45 -6.43
N VAL A 241 12.47 7.43 -5.30
CA VAL A 241 12.05 8.14 -4.08
C VAL A 241 13.12 9.17 -3.73
N LYS A 242 12.72 10.45 -3.58
CA LYS A 242 13.64 11.59 -3.37
C LYS A 242 14.82 11.62 -4.37
N GLY A 243 14.59 11.20 -5.61
CA GLY A 243 15.60 11.16 -6.68
C GLY A 243 16.58 9.99 -6.61
N LYS A 244 16.41 9.03 -5.69
CA LYS A 244 17.26 7.85 -5.54
C LYS A 244 16.55 6.57 -5.99
N PRO A 245 17.28 5.57 -6.53
CA PRO A 245 16.71 4.28 -6.90
C PRO A 245 16.39 3.43 -5.67
N CYS A 246 15.20 2.87 -5.67
CA CYS A 246 14.68 2.01 -4.63
C CYS A 246 14.09 0.75 -5.26
N ILE A 247 14.37 -0.43 -4.72
CA ILE A 247 13.94 -1.72 -5.24
C ILE A 247 13.11 -2.43 -4.18
N VAL A 248 11.96 -2.96 -4.58
CA VAL A 248 11.17 -3.90 -3.79
C VAL A 248 11.26 -5.27 -4.42
N ILE A 249 11.67 -6.27 -3.65
CA ILE A 249 11.62 -7.67 -4.07
C ILE A 249 10.50 -8.39 -3.32
N THR A 250 9.76 -9.23 -4.01
CA THR A 250 8.76 -10.11 -3.38
C THR A 250 9.37 -11.46 -3.03
N ASP A 251 8.86 -12.09 -1.97
CA ASP A 251 9.22 -13.47 -1.62
C ASP A 251 8.42 -14.53 -2.40
N PHE A 252 7.96 -14.17 -3.61
CA PHE A 252 7.10 -14.99 -4.45
C PHE A 252 7.65 -16.42 -4.64
N ASN A 253 6.78 -17.42 -4.46
CA ASN A 253 7.09 -18.85 -4.51
C ASN A 253 8.21 -19.36 -3.57
N LYS A 254 8.73 -18.51 -2.68
CA LYS A 254 9.82 -18.82 -1.74
C LYS A 254 11.06 -19.43 -2.43
N SER A 255 11.32 -19.06 -3.68
CA SER A 255 12.38 -19.67 -4.46
C SER A 255 13.68 -18.88 -4.36
N TYR A 256 14.74 -19.52 -3.85
CA TYR A 256 16.05 -18.89 -3.70
C TYR A 256 16.67 -18.38 -5.02
N PRO A 257 16.71 -19.14 -6.13
CA PRO A 257 17.24 -18.62 -7.39
C PRO A 257 16.41 -17.46 -7.96
N HIS A 258 15.09 -17.52 -7.83
CA HIS A 258 14.22 -16.46 -8.35
C HIS A 258 14.30 -15.18 -7.50
N LEU A 259 14.65 -15.27 -6.22
CA LEU A 259 14.97 -14.10 -5.39
C LEU A 259 16.14 -13.31 -5.98
N TRP A 260 17.22 -14.00 -6.34
CA TRP A 260 18.40 -13.39 -6.94
C TRP A 260 18.14 -12.89 -8.36
N PHE A 261 17.37 -13.65 -9.14
CA PHE A 261 16.93 -13.23 -10.47
C PHE A 261 16.12 -11.93 -10.41
N ALA A 262 15.13 -11.85 -9.52
CA ALA A 262 14.32 -10.65 -9.34
C ALA A 262 15.21 -9.44 -8.98
N LEU A 263 16.20 -9.61 -8.09
CA LEU A 263 17.14 -8.53 -7.80
C LEU A 263 17.90 -8.07 -9.05
N MET A 264 18.45 -8.99 -9.86
CA MET A 264 19.18 -8.61 -11.07
C MET A 264 18.28 -7.96 -12.13
N HIS A 265 17.04 -8.44 -12.25
CA HIS A 265 16.02 -7.85 -13.12
C HIS A 265 15.74 -6.40 -12.71
N GLU A 266 15.49 -6.11 -11.42
CA GLU A 266 15.25 -4.74 -10.98
C GLU A 266 16.51 -3.85 -11.12
N LEU A 267 17.71 -4.42 -10.96
CA LEU A 267 18.96 -3.70 -11.18
C LEU A 267 19.16 -3.31 -12.65
N TYR A 268 18.61 -4.06 -13.60
CA TYR A 268 18.54 -3.63 -15.00
C TYR A 268 17.78 -2.31 -15.11
N HIS A 269 16.59 -2.22 -14.51
CA HIS A 269 15.78 -1.00 -14.56
C HIS A 269 16.44 0.18 -13.84
N VAL A 270 17.13 -0.07 -12.73
CA VAL A 270 17.92 0.97 -12.04
C VAL A 270 19.08 1.49 -12.89
N TYR A 271 19.67 0.65 -13.75
CA TYR A 271 20.80 1.08 -14.56
C TYR A 271 20.37 1.67 -15.92
N TYR A 272 19.54 0.95 -16.67
CA TYR A 272 19.17 1.30 -18.05
C TYR A 272 17.95 2.23 -18.14
N ASP A 273 17.02 2.12 -17.20
CA ASP A 273 15.69 2.75 -17.32
C ASP A 273 15.46 3.89 -16.30
N PHE A 274 16.46 4.21 -15.47
CA PHE A 274 16.30 5.13 -14.34
C PHE A 274 15.83 6.54 -14.71
N GLU A 275 16.33 7.10 -15.81
CA GLU A 275 15.89 8.43 -16.25
C GLU A 275 14.40 8.45 -16.64
N GLN A 276 13.92 7.37 -17.26
CA GLN A 276 12.51 7.23 -17.61
C GLN A 276 11.67 7.04 -16.34
N LEU A 277 12.16 6.24 -15.39
CA LEU A 277 11.54 6.01 -14.08
C LEU A 277 11.42 7.28 -13.22
N LYS A 278 12.32 8.25 -13.35
CA LYS A 278 12.19 9.55 -12.63
C LYS A 278 10.88 10.27 -12.98
N SER A 279 10.41 10.10 -14.21
CA SER A 279 9.15 10.67 -14.70
C SER A 279 7.92 9.87 -14.23
N LEU A 280 8.00 8.53 -14.31
CA LEU A 280 6.89 7.62 -13.97
C LEU A 280 6.78 7.30 -12.47
N LYS A 281 7.80 7.66 -11.68
CA LYS A 281 8.00 7.36 -10.25
C LYS A 281 8.27 5.90 -9.94
N TYR A 282 7.62 4.95 -10.60
CA TYR A 282 7.87 3.53 -10.38
C TYR A 282 7.49 2.65 -11.58
N HIS A 283 8.01 1.42 -11.56
CA HIS A 283 7.67 0.32 -12.45
C HIS A 283 7.47 -0.96 -11.62
N LEU A 284 6.51 -1.80 -12.01
CA LEU A 284 6.23 -3.08 -11.37
C LEU A 284 6.35 -4.21 -12.39
N THR A 285 7.24 -5.16 -12.13
CA THR A 285 7.49 -6.31 -13.00
C THR A 285 6.47 -7.41 -12.73
N GLY A 286 5.83 -7.93 -13.79
CA GLY A 286 4.95 -9.10 -13.73
C GLY A 286 3.45 -8.82 -13.70
N GLU A 287 2.99 -7.57 -13.89
CA GLU A 287 1.57 -7.27 -14.11
C GLU A 287 1.27 -7.08 -15.59
N ALA A 288 0.17 -7.66 -16.10
CA ALA A 288 -0.32 -7.45 -17.47
C ALA A 288 -0.76 -5.99 -17.79
N GLN A 289 -0.60 -5.05 -16.84
CA GLN A 289 -0.80 -3.61 -17.05
C GLN A 289 0.52 -2.83 -17.03
N SER A 290 1.68 -3.49 -16.88
CA SER A 290 2.99 -2.86 -17.07
C SER A 290 3.29 -2.55 -18.55
N ASP A 291 2.35 -2.88 -19.44
CA ASP A 291 2.31 -2.69 -20.91
C ASP A 291 2.34 -1.22 -21.41
N LEU A 292 2.97 -0.32 -20.67
CA LEU A 292 3.69 0.74 -21.39
C LEU A 292 4.86 0.01 -22.05
N TYR A 293 4.81 -0.17 -23.38
CA TYR A 293 5.92 -0.63 -24.25
C TYR A 293 7.25 0.14 -24.10
N LEU A 294 7.37 0.98 -23.08
CA LEU A 294 8.50 1.79 -22.70
C LEU A 294 9.65 0.93 -22.16
N PHE A 295 9.35 -0.08 -21.34
CA PHE A 295 10.37 -0.92 -20.70
C PHE A 295 10.55 -2.24 -21.44
N ARG A 296 11.82 -2.64 -21.59
CA ARG A 296 12.23 -3.87 -22.28
C ARG A 296 12.37 -5.03 -21.28
N GLU A 297 11.23 -5.54 -20.81
CA GLU A 297 11.17 -6.68 -19.87
C GLU A 297 11.97 -7.90 -20.37
N ASP A 298 11.95 -8.14 -21.69
CA ASP A 298 12.72 -9.20 -22.34
C ASP A 298 14.23 -9.05 -22.11
N TYR A 299 14.74 -7.81 -22.18
CA TYR A 299 16.15 -7.51 -21.91
C TYR A 299 16.48 -7.59 -20.43
N ALA A 300 15.57 -7.17 -19.55
CA ALA A 300 15.73 -7.29 -18.10
C ALA A 300 15.83 -8.76 -17.66
N ASP A 301 14.97 -9.64 -18.21
CA ASP A 301 15.02 -11.08 -17.97
C ASP A 301 16.32 -11.71 -18.50
N MET A 302 16.73 -11.36 -19.73
CA MET A 302 18.01 -11.81 -20.29
C MET A 302 19.19 -11.37 -19.43
N PHE A 303 19.21 -10.09 -19.03
CA PHE A 303 20.26 -9.53 -18.18
C PHE A 303 20.32 -10.25 -16.83
N GLY A 304 19.17 -10.52 -16.20
CA GLY A 304 19.09 -11.18 -14.91
C GLY A 304 19.78 -12.54 -14.91
N TRP A 305 19.48 -13.38 -15.90
CA TRP A 305 20.12 -14.69 -16.02
C TRP A 305 21.57 -14.61 -16.50
N GLU A 306 21.91 -13.65 -17.37
CA GLU A 306 23.27 -13.50 -17.86
C GLU A 306 24.25 -13.06 -16.75
N MET A 307 23.82 -12.16 -15.87
CA MET A 307 24.62 -11.72 -14.72
C MET A 307 24.79 -12.82 -13.67
N LEU A 308 23.76 -13.66 -13.45
CA LEU A 308 23.84 -14.76 -12.48
C LEU A 308 24.63 -15.95 -13.01
N PHE A 309 24.36 -16.38 -14.23
CA PHE A 309 24.96 -17.57 -14.81
C PHE A 309 24.96 -17.51 -16.33
N PRO A 310 26.03 -16.99 -16.96
CA PRO A 310 26.12 -16.70 -18.40
C PRO A 310 25.67 -17.81 -19.35
N LYS A 311 25.12 -17.43 -20.52
CA LYS A 311 24.53 -18.35 -21.51
C LYS A 311 25.49 -19.45 -21.96
N GLU A 312 26.77 -19.13 -22.15
CA GLU A 312 27.77 -20.13 -22.54
C GLU A 312 27.94 -21.23 -21.49
N LYS A 313 27.84 -20.87 -20.20
CA LYS A 313 27.91 -21.86 -19.11
C LYS A 313 26.65 -22.71 -19.04
N ARG A 314 25.48 -22.13 -19.32
CA ARG A 314 24.18 -22.83 -19.39
C ARG A 314 24.14 -23.85 -20.51
N LYS A 315 24.62 -23.49 -21.70
CA LYS A 315 24.76 -24.41 -22.85
C LYS A 315 25.63 -25.62 -22.49
N TYR A 316 26.77 -25.40 -21.84
CA TYR A 316 27.69 -26.48 -21.44
C TYR A 316 27.03 -27.52 -20.53
N ILE A 317 26.31 -27.07 -19.50
CA ILE A 317 25.70 -27.95 -18.48
C ILE A 317 24.38 -28.59 -18.93
N LYS A 318 23.73 -28.07 -20.00
CA LYS A 318 22.39 -28.48 -20.48
C LYS A 318 22.22 -29.99 -20.60
N HIS A 319 23.21 -30.70 -21.16
CA HIS A 319 23.15 -32.15 -21.38
C HIS A 319 23.40 -32.97 -20.11
N MET A 320 23.98 -32.36 -19.08
CA MET A 320 24.32 -33.00 -17.80
C MET A 320 23.37 -32.57 -16.66
N ILE A 321 22.30 -31.81 -16.96
CA ILE A 321 21.39 -31.24 -15.95
C ILE A 321 20.75 -32.30 -15.03
N LYS A 322 20.58 -33.52 -15.52
CA LYS A 322 20.03 -34.65 -14.75
C LYS A 322 21.02 -35.24 -13.73
N SER A 323 22.32 -34.96 -13.88
CA SER A 323 23.36 -35.43 -12.96
C SER A 323 23.59 -34.41 -11.86
N GLU A 324 22.91 -34.58 -10.72
CA GLU A 324 23.01 -33.67 -9.58
C GLU A 324 24.46 -33.48 -9.12
N ALA A 325 25.24 -34.57 -9.01
CA ALA A 325 26.65 -34.50 -8.63
C ALA A 325 27.47 -33.61 -9.58
N TYR A 326 27.21 -33.70 -10.88
CA TYR A 326 27.89 -32.88 -11.88
C TYR A 326 27.44 -31.42 -11.82
N VAL A 327 26.13 -31.16 -11.68
CA VAL A 327 25.59 -29.80 -11.52
C VAL A 327 26.16 -29.13 -10.26
N HIS A 328 26.28 -29.85 -9.16
CA HIS A 328 26.86 -29.33 -7.92
C HIS A 328 28.35 -29.00 -8.07
N ALA A 329 29.13 -29.88 -8.72
CA ALA A 329 30.54 -29.63 -9.01
C ALA A 329 30.73 -28.40 -9.91
N TYR A 330 29.93 -28.30 -10.97
CA TYR A 330 29.99 -27.19 -11.91
C TYR A 330 29.52 -25.86 -11.29
N ALA A 331 28.51 -25.90 -10.42
CA ALA A 331 28.08 -24.73 -9.65
C ALA A 331 29.21 -24.20 -8.74
N LYS A 332 29.94 -25.12 -8.08
CA LYS A 332 31.09 -24.78 -7.23
C LYS A 332 32.21 -24.13 -8.04
N GLU A 333 32.55 -24.70 -9.20
CA GLU A 333 33.55 -24.16 -10.14
C GLU A 333 33.18 -22.75 -10.61
N ASN A 334 31.90 -22.54 -10.93
CA ASN A 334 31.38 -21.24 -11.39
C ASN A 334 31.01 -20.28 -10.27
N MET A 335 31.28 -20.66 -9.02
CA MET A 335 31.00 -19.86 -7.83
C MET A 335 29.53 -19.47 -7.63
N VAL A 336 28.57 -20.26 -8.10
CA VAL A 336 27.13 -19.96 -7.94
C VAL A 336 26.43 -21.03 -7.11
N HIS A 337 25.23 -20.72 -6.59
CA HIS A 337 24.36 -21.72 -6.01
C HIS A 337 23.79 -22.65 -7.11
N HIS A 338 23.80 -23.97 -6.89
CA HIS A 338 23.32 -24.97 -7.86
C HIS A 338 21.87 -24.72 -8.32
N GLY A 339 21.01 -24.24 -7.44
CA GLY A 339 19.63 -23.86 -7.78
C GLY A 339 19.52 -22.80 -8.88
N ILE A 340 20.52 -21.93 -9.07
CA ILE A 340 20.57 -20.96 -10.19
C ILE A 340 20.66 -21.70 -11.53
N ILE A 341 21.47 -22.75 -11.59
CA ILE A 341 21.66 -23.56 -12.80
C ILE A 341 20.34 -24.24 -13.17
N TYR A 342 19.68 -24.87 -12.19
CA TYR A 342 18.39 -25.52 -12.43
C TYR A 342 17.29 -24.54 -12.84
N ALA A 343 17.18 -23.39 -12.16
CA ALA A 343 16.15 -22.41 -12.47
C ALA A 343 16.36 -21.77 -13.86
N SER A 344 17.58 -21.35 -14.18
CA SER A 344 17.92 -20.81 -15.49
C SER A 344 17.69 -21.82 -16.62
N TYR A 345 18.01 -23.10 -16.39
CA TYR A 345 17.66 -24.16 -17.32
C TYR A 345 16.13 -24.28 -17.50
N CYS A 346 15.33 -24.28 -16.43
CA CYS A 346 13.87 -24.34 -16.54
C CYS A 346 13.28 -23.16 -17.33
N GLU A 347 13.78 -21.93 -17.12
CA GLU A 347 13.36 -20.74 -17.86
C GLU A 347 13.73 -20.83 -19.35
N GLU A 348 14.94 -21.29 -19.69
CA GLU A 348 15.34 -21.54 -21.09
C GLU A 348 14.46 -22.60 -21.75
N ARG A 349 14.13 -23.69 -21.05
CA ARG A 349 13.28 -24.77 -21.59
C ARG A 349 11.84 -24.29 -21.83
N LEU A 350 11.33 -23.43 -20.96
CA LEU A 350 10.00 -22.84 -21.10
C LEU A 350 9.96 -21.84 -22.27
N SER A 351 10.97 -21.00 -22.41
CA SER A 351 11.04 -19.99 -23.48
C SER A 351 11.35 -20.58 -24.86
N GLU A 352 12.31 -21.52 -24.97
CA GLU A 352 12.72 -22.10 -26.25
C GLU A 352 11.74 -23.16 -26.78
N ASP A 353 11.26 -24.05 -25.92
CA ASP A 353 10.52 -25.25 -26.34
C ASP A 353 9.11 -25.36 -25.73
N SER A 354 8.66 -24.33 -24.99
CA SER A 354 7.39 -24.37 -24.23
C SER A 354 7.27 -25.56 -23.27
N LYS A 355 8.40 -26.15 -22.82
CA LYS A 355 8.40 -27.29 -21.89
C LYS A 355 8.59 -26.81 -20.46
N ASN A 356 7.54 -26.97 -19.66
CA ASN A 356 7.57 -26.66 -18.25
C ASN A 356 8.20 -27.81 -17.44
N GLU A 357 9.48 -27.65 -17.08
CA GLU A 357 10.22 -28.61 -16.26
C GLU A 357 10.39 -28.13 -14.79
N PHE A 358 9.75 -27.02 -14.41
CA PHE A 358 9.84 -26.45 -13.06
C PHE A 358 9.38 -27.44 -11.99
N GLY A 359 8.32 -28.22 -12.26
CA GLY A 359 7.82 -29.22 -11.32
C GLY A 359 8.85 -30.27 -10.93
N PHE A 360 9.75 -30.64 -11.86
CA PHE A 360 10.77 -31.66 -11.64
C PHE A 360 11.96 -31.13 -10.83
N TYR A 361 12.45 -29.92 -11.16
CA TYR A 361 13.66 -29.37 -10.55
C TYR A 361 13.41 -28.43 -9.37
N ARG A 362 12.15 -28.10 -9.04
CA ARG A 362 11.81 -27.26 -7.88
C ARG A 362 12.47 -27.67 -6.56
N PRO A 363 12.62 -28.98 -6.22
CA PRO A 363 13.34 -29.38 -5.00
C PRO A 363 14.79 -28.88 -4.94
N MET A 364 15.43 -28.69 -6.11
CA MET A 364 16.83 -28.25 -6.22
C MET A 364 17.01 -26.73 -6.11
N PHE A 365 15.92 -25.96 -6.09
CA PHE A 365 16.01 -24.50 -6.02
C PHE A 365 16.43 -24.02 -4.63
N GLY A 366 16.02 -24.73 -3.58
CA GLY A 366 16.12 -24.25 -2.21
C GLY A 366 15.11 -23.16 -1.86
N SER A 367 14.95 -22.92 -0.56
CA SER A 367 14.03 -21.91 -0.01
C SER A 367 14.72 -20.56 0.18
N SER A 368 14.06 -19.47 -0.20
CA SER A 368 14.54 -18.10 0.05
C SER A 368 14.45 -17.68 1.52
N GLU A 369 13.75 -18.43 2.39
CA GLU A 369 13.50 -18.04 3.78
C GLU A 369 14.78 -17.76 4.58
N LYS A 370 15.82 -18.60 4.41
CA LYS A 370 17.10 -18.43 5.10
C LYS A 370 17.82 -17.14 4.67
N ALA A 371 17.77 -16.81 3.39
CA ALA A 371 18.40 -15.61 2.83
C ALA A 371 17.69 -14.32 3.27
N LEU A 372 16.42 -14.45 3.62
CA LEU A 372 15.53 -13.36 3.95
C LEU A 372 15.47 -13.08 5.46
N GLN A 373 16.08 -13.92 6.31
CA GLN A 373 16.02 -13.80 7.78
C GLN A 373 16.48 -12.41 8.29
N TYR A 374 17.44 -11.78 7.62
CA TYR A 374 18.04 -10.50 8.04
C TYR A 374 17.50 -9.26 7.31
N VAL A 375 16.66 -9.46 6.30
CA VAL A 375 16.26 -8.39 5.35
C VAL A 375 14.77 -8.33 5.06
N LYS A 376 14.01 -9.35 5.47
CA LYS A 376 12.57 -9.40 5.24
C LYS A 376 11.83 -8.48 6.20
N CYS A 377 11.28 -7.40 5.68
CA CYS A 377 10.08 -6.84 6.28
C CYS A 377 8.97 -7.87 6.10
N GLN A 378 8.42 -8.39 7.19
CA GLN A 378 7.06 -8.93 7.15
C GLN A 378 6.10 -7.86 7.65
N PRO A 379 5.81 -6.82 6.84
CA PRO A 379 5.05 -5.67 7.33
C PRO A 379 3.66 -6.10 7.83
N TRP A 380 3.08 -7.12 7.19
CA TRP A 380 1.68 -7.47 7.38
C TRP A 380 1.37 -8.14 8.72
N ASN A 381 2.33 -8.89 9.28
CA ASN A 381 2.19 -9.60 10.56
C ASN A 381 2.74 -8.80 11.75
N LYS A 382 3.20 -7.56 11.51
CA LYS A 382 3.82 -6.70 12.51
C LYS A 382 2.97 -5.47 12.78
N ASP A 383 3.02 -5.03 14.02
CA ASP A 383 2.19 -3.96 14.55
C ASP A 383 2.47 -2.61 13.89
N SER A 384 3.74 -2.27 13.67
CA SER A 384 4.17 -1.01 13.08
C SER A 384 5.24 -1.22 12.01
N LEU A 385 5.11 -0.50 10.90
CA LEU A 385 6.12 -0.46 9.85
C LEU A 385 7.38 0.31 10.29
N LEU A 386 7.21 1.31 11.15
CA LEU A 386 8.30 2.17 11.65
C LEU A 386 9.32 1.38 12.46
N GLU A 387 8.87 0.48 13.33
CA GLU A 387 9.77 -0.39 14.11
C GLU A 387 10.63 -1.29 13.22
N GLU A 388 10.06 -1.75 12.10
CA GLU A 388 10.76 -2.61 11.15
C GLU A 388 11.78 -1.84 10.32
N ILE A 389 11.42 -0.62 9.89
CA ILE A 389 12.33 0.30 9.22
C ILE A 389 13.56 0.57 10.09
N GLU A 390 13.39 0.79 11.40
CA GLU A 390 14.53 1.03 12.30
C GLU A 390 15.44 -0.19 12.47
N LYS A 391 14.90 -1.42 12.43
CA LYS A 391 15.73 -2.64 12.40
C LYS A 391 16.51 -2.76 11.09
N ILE A 392 15.87 -2.43 9.96
CA ILE A 392 16.50 -2.47 8.64
C ILE A 392 17.60 -1.43 8.52
N LYS A 393 17.40 -0.20 9.00
CA LYS A 393 18.46 0.80 9.05
C LYS A 393 19.69 0.30 9.81
N LYS A 394 19.47 -0.36 10.95
CA LYS A 394 20.57 -0.97 11.73
C LYS A 394 21.26 -2.10 10.98
N SER A 395 20.56 -2.83 10.10
CA SER A 395 21.17 -3.90 9.31
C SER A 395 21.94 -3.37 8.10
N PHE A 396 21.69 -2.14 7.64
CA PHE A 396 22.49 -1.50 6.58
C PHE A 396 23.81 -0.92 7.06
N VAL A 397 23.92 -0.59 8.34
CA VAL A 397 25.18 -0.11 8.94
C VAL A 397 26.08 -1.31 9.22
N VAL A 398 27.20 -1.40 8.50
CA VAL A 398 28.25 -2.38 8.77
C VAL A 398 28.79 -2.10 10.17
N GLN A 399 28.67 -3.07 11.09
CA GLN A 399 29.40 -3.08 12.36
C GLN A 399 30.87 -3.42 12.14
#